data_AF-A0AAN6QKY6-F1
#
_entry.id   AF-A0AAN6QKY6-F1
#
_cell.length_a   1.000
_cell.length_b   1.000
_cell.length_c   1.000
_cell.angle_alpha   90.00
_cell.angle_beta   90.00
_cell.angle_gamma   90.00
#
_symmetry.space_group_name_H-M   'P 1'
#
loop_
_entity.id
_entity.type
_entity.pdbx_description
1 polymer ?
#
loop_
_entity_poly.entity_id
_entity_poly.type
_entity_poly.pdbx_seq_one_letter_code
_entity_poly.pdbx_strand_id
1 'polypeptide(L)'
;VDIIAIHGLGGHPFTTWTANTHESDRKGEKPTRLWLRDFLPKDLPSARIITYEYSSSPFSSHQDLGISEAAEKLLVALESLR
;
A
#
# COMPACT_ATOMS: atom_id res chain seq x y z
N VAL A 1 14.08 6.24 9.72
CA VAL A 1 12.61 6.24 9.86
C VAL A 1 12.07 5.16 8.95
N ASP A 2 11.15 4.34 9.45
CA ASP A 2 10.48 3.33 8.64
C ASP A 2 9.08 3.82 8.30
N ILE A 3 8.69 3.68 7.03
CA ILE A 3 7.35 4.02 6.53
C ILE A 3 6.73 2.73 6.00
N ILE A 4 5.64 2.30 6.63
CA ILE A 4 4.91 1.08 6.28
C ILE A 4 3.57 1.49 5.67
N ALA A 5 3.40 1.25 4.38
CA ALA A 5 2.19 1.57 3.64
C ALA A 5 1.26 0.35 3.58
N ILE A 6 0.02 0.52 4.07
CA ILE A 6 -1.01 -0.51 4.13
C ILE A 6 -2.22 -0.01 3.34
N HIS A 7 -2.64 -0.75 2.32
CA HIS A 7 -3.76 -0.32 1.46
C HIS A 7 -5.12 -0.42 2.16
N GLY A 8 -6.15 0.23 1.61
CA GLY A 8 -7.53 0.11 2.11
C GLY A 8 -8.23 -1.17 1.65
N LEU A 9 -9.49 -1.32 2.11
CA LEU A 9 -10.40 -2.37 1.63
C LEU A 9 -10.58 -2.27 0.11
N GLY A 10 -10.53 -3.41 -0.59
CA GLY A 10 -10.56 -3.50 -2.05
C GLY A 10 -9.34 -2.86 -2.76
N GLY A 11 -8.38 -2.33 -2.00
CA GLY A 11 -7.15 -1.75 -2.52
C GLY A 11 -6.10 -2.80 -2.85
N HIS A 12 -5.15 -2.43 -3.71
CA HIS A 12 -3.98 -3.24 -4.05
C HIS A 12 -2.70 -2.53 -3.60
N PRO A 13 -1.70 -3.26 -3.06
CA PRO A 13 -0.51 -2.69 -2.41
C PRO A 13 0.26 -1.68 -3.27
N PHE A 14 0.28 -1.81 -4.59
CA PHE A 14 1.02 -0.88 -5.46
C PHE A 14 0.15 0.20 -6.11
N THR A 15 -1.08 -0.14 -6.51
CA THR A 15 -1.90 0.79 -7.31
C THR A 15 -2.66 1.78 -6.45
N THR A 16 -2.92 1.44 -5.19
CA THR A 16 -3.51 2.36 -4.19
C THR A 16 -2.69 3.64 -4.06
N TRP A 17 -1.37 3.54 -4.22
CA TRP A 17 -0.43 4.67 -4.09
C TRP A 17 0.08 5.17 -5.43
N THR A 18 -0.69 5.00 -6.50
CA THR A 18 -0.31 5.57 -7.80
C THR A 18 -0.61 7.07 -7.82
N ALA A 19 0.31 7.85 -8.36
CA ALA A 19 0.07 9.26 -8.60
C ALA A 19 -0.58 9.41 -9.98
N ASN A 20 -1.73 10.08 -10.03
CA ASN A 20 -2.26 10.57 -11.29
C ASN A 20 -1.34 11.70 -11.76
N THR A 21 -0.74 11.53 -12.93
CA THR A 21 0.06 12.58 -13.55
C THR A 21 -0.75 13.20 -14.68
N HIS A 22 -0.54 14.48 -14.95
CA HIS A 22 -1.16 15.14 -16.10
C HIS A 22 -0.88 14.42 -17.43
N GLU A 23 0.17 13.59 -17.51
CA GLU A 23 0.49 12.76 -18.66
C GLU A 23 -0.42 11.51 -18.75
N SER A 24 -0.72 10.83 -17.63
CA SER A 24 -1.63 9.68 -17.61
C SER A 24 -3.07 10.09 -17.94
N ASP A 25 -3.50 11.25 -17.46
CA ASP A 25 -4.85 11.78 -17.68
C ASP A 25 -5.10 12.15 -19.16
N ARG A 26 -4.04 12.56 -19.87
CA ARG A 26 -4.13 12.98 -21.28
C ARG A 26 -4.12 11.82 -22.26
N LYS A 27 -3.62 10.64 -21.86
CA LYS A 27 -3.49 9.48 -22.75
C LYS A 27 -4.48 8.35 -22.46
N GLY A 28 -5.30 8.46 -21.41
CA GLY A 28 -6.13 7.33 -20.96
C GLY A 28 -5.30 6.12 -20.52
N GLU A 29 -4.01 6.33 -20.24
CA GLU A 29 -3.08 5.30 -19.80
C GLU A 29 -3.15 5.19 -18.28
N LYS A 30 -2.97 3.96 -17.75
CA LYS A 30 -2.92 3.73 -16.31
C LYS A 30 -1.79 4.58 -15.69
N PRO A 31 -1.96 5.12 -14.47
CA PRO A 31 -0.93 5.92 -13.83
C PRO A 31 0.37 5.12 -13.72
N THR A 32 1.44 5.67 -14.29
CA THR A 32 2.74 4.99 -14.45
C THR A 32 3.72 5.28 -13.31
N ARG A 33 3.37 6.19 -12.40
CA ARG A 33 4.23 6.60 -11.27
C ARG A 33 3.74 6.01 -9.96
N LEU A 34 4.65 5.32 -9.27
CA LEU A 34 4.39 4.75 -7.95
C LEU A 34 4.81 5.78 -6.90
N TRP A 35 3.87 6.38 -6.19
CA TRP A 35 4.16 7.54 -5.34
C TRP A 35 5.18 7.26 -4.25
N LEU A 36 5.00 6.11 -3.57
CA LEU A 36 5.92 5.64 -2.53
C LEU A 36 7.35 5.41 -3.05
N ARG A 37 7.54 5.07 -4.33
CA ARG A 37 8.86 4.80 -4.92
C ARG A 37 9.47 6.04 -5.57
N ASP A 38 8.67 6.81 -6.30
CA ASP A 38 9.14 7.82 -7.25
C ASP A 38 9.14 9.24 -6.67
N PHE A 39 8.33 9.50 -5.62
CA PHE A 39 8.20 10.82 -5.01
C PHE A 39 8.66 10.84 -3.56
N LEU A 40 8.17 9.92 -2.72
CA LEU A 40 8.46 9.92 -1.28
C LEU A 40 9.96 9.93 -0.91
N PRO A 41 10.87 9.21 -1.62
CA PRO A 41 12.30 9.26 -1.31
C PRO A 41 12.94 10.63 -1.51
N LYS A 42 12.32 11.55 -2.27
CA LYS A 42 12.86 12.90 -2.47
C LYS A 42 12.68 13.76 -1.23
N ASP A 43 11.56 13.58 -0.54
CA ASP A 43 11.24 14.31 0.68
C ASP A 43 11.88 13.65 1.92
N LEU A 44 12.00 12.31 1.90
CA LEU A 44 12.56 11.51 2.99
C LEU A 44 13.63 10.52 2.48
N PRO A 45 14.83 11.00 2.10
CA PRO A 45 15.84 10.18 1.41
C PRO A 45 16.44 9.06 2.28
N SER A 46 16.35 9.17 3.59
CA SER A 46 16.84 8.15 4.53
C SER A 46 15.72 7.27 5.10
N ALA A 47 14.49 7.40 4.60
CA ALA A 47 13.40 6.54 5.03
C ALA A 47 13.46 5.18 4.34
N ARG A 48 13.28 4.10 5.11
CA ARG A 48 13.03 2.77 4.57
C ARG A 48 11.54 2.63 4.32
N ILE A 49 11.17 2.35 3.08
CA ILE A 49 9.78 2.32 2.62
C ILE A 49 9.37 0.87 2.39
N ILE A 50 8.32 0.42 3.08
CA ILE A 50 7.80 -0.94 3.04
C ILE A 50 6.33 -0.87 2.61
N THR A 51 5.94 -1.74 1.68
CA THR A 51 4.54 -1.91 1.28
C THR A 51 4.05 -3.26 1.79
N TYR A 52 2.94 -3.26 2.53
CA TYR A 52 2.34 -4.47 3.10
C TYR A 52 0.98 -4.77 2.45
N GLU A 53 0.76 -6.05 2.15
CA GLU A 53 -0.49 -6.57 1.58
C GLU A 53 -1.22 -7.43 2.61
N TYR A 54 -2.53 -7.26 2.70
CA TYR A 54 -3.42 -8.17 3.42
C TYR A 54 -4.64 -8.48 2.56
N SER A 55 -5.36 -9.54 2.92
CA SER A 55 -6.64 -9.88 2.28
C SER A 55 -7.66 -8.77 2.53
N SER A 56 -7.90 -7.93 1.53
CA SER A 56 -8.78 -6.76 1.58
C SER A 56 -10.12 -6.96 0.87
N SER A 57 -10.50 -8.22 0.60
CA SER A 57 -11.70 -8.54 -0.18
C SER A 57 -12.96 -7.93 0.45
N PRO A 58 -13.71 -7.07 -0.27
CA PRO A 58 -14.87 -6.37 0.27
C PRO A 58 -16.12 -7.26 0.43
N PHE A 59 -16.09 -8.50 -0.06
CA PHE A 59 -17.22 -9.42 -0.03
C PHE A 59 -16.85 -10.76 0.63
N SER A 60 -16.88 -10.81 1.95
CA SER A 60 -17.13 -12.06 2.69
C SER A 60 -18.37 -11.85 3.53
N SER A 61 -19.50 -12.35 3.05
CA SER A 61 -20.84 -12.00 3.51
C SER A 61 -21.22 -12.45 4.93
N HIS A 62 -20.35 -13.06 5.75
CA HIS A 62 -20.79 -13.63 7.02
C HIS A 62 -19.81 -13.67 8.19
N GLN A 63 -18.63 -13.06 8.12
CA GLN A 63 -17.68 -13.10 9.24
C GLN A 63 -17.02 -11.72 9.37
N ASP A 64 -16.74 -11.31 10.62
CA ASP A 64 -15.91 -10.14 10.91
C ASP A 64 -14.79 -10.02 9.89
N LEU A 65 -14.49 -8.81 9.42
CA LEU A 65 -13.54 -8.46 8.35
C LEU A 65 -12.09 -8.95 8.59
N GLY A 66 -11.85 -9.81 9.57
CA GLY A 66 -10.54 -10.38 9.91
C GLY A 66 -9.56 -9.31 10.35
N ILE A 67 -10.03 -8.13 10.79
CA ILE A 67 -9.15 -6.98 11.08
C ILE A 67 -8.14 -7.33 12.16
N SER A 68 -8.57 -8.04 13.22
CA SER A 68 -7.65 -8.53 14.25
C SER A 68 -6.63 -9.51 13.69
N GLU A 69 -7.04 -10.45 12.84
CA GLU A 69 -6.14 -11.40 12.17
C GLU A 69 -5.16 -10.69 11.22
N ALA A 70 -5.63 -9.68 10.48
CA ALA A 70 -4.80 -8.86 9.62
C ALA A 70 -3.78 -8.04 10.42
N ALA A 71 -4.18 -7.51 11.59
CA ALA A 71 -3.30 -6.81 12.50
C ALA A 71 -2.25 -7.75 13.11
N GLU A 72 -2.64 -8.96 13.53
CA GLU A 72 -1.70 -9.98 14.01
C GLU A 72 -0.70 -10.39 12.94
N LYS A 73 -1.15 -10.65 11.71
CA LYS A 73 -0.27 -10.97 10.58
C LYS A 73 0.68 -9.82 10.25
N LEU A 74 0.24 -8.57 10.37
CA LEU A 74 1.11 -7.41 10.21
C LEU A 74 2.17 -7.38 11.31
N LEU A 75 1.80 -7.58 12.57
CA LEU A 75 2.76 -7.60 13.68
C LEU A 75 3.84 -8.67 13.46
N VAL A 76 3.46 -9.90 13.11
CA VAL A 76 4.40 -10.98 12.79
C VAL A 76 5.32 -10.62 11.63
N ALA A 77 4.78 -10.02 10.56
CA ALA A 77 5.58 -9.57 9.44
C ALA A 77 6.59 -8.50 9.85
N LEU A 78 6.20 -7.53 10.67
CA LEU A 78 7.11 -6.48 11.16
C LEU A 78 8.20 -7.02 12.09
N GLU A 79 7.90 -8.02 12.91
CA GLU A 79 8.89 -8.70 13.74
C GLU A 79 9.96 -9.39 12.92
N SER A 80 9.58 -10.01 11.79
CA SER A 80 10.53 -10.65 10.85
C SER A 80 11.42 -9.68 10.06
N LEU A 81 11.13 -8.38 10.09
CA LEU A 81 11.90 -7.34 9.40
C LEU A 81 13.00 -6.71 10.28
N ARG A 82 13.08 -7.15 11.54
CA ARG A 82 14.13 -6.78 12.50
C ARG A 82 15.34 -7.70 12.35
#